data_AF-A0A0J8B153-F1
#
_entry.id   AF-A0A0J8B153-F1
#
_cell.length_a   1.000
_cell.length_b   1.000
_cell.length_c   1.000
_cell.angle_alpha   90.00
_cell.angle_beta   90.00
_cell.angle_gamma   90.00
#
_symmetry.space_group_name_H-M   'P 1'
#
loop_
_entity.id
_entity.type
_entity.pdbx_description
1 polymer ?
#
loop_
_entity_poly.entity_id
_entity_poly.type
_entity_poly.pdbx_seq_one_letter_code
_entity_poly.pdbx_strand_id
1 'polypeptide(L)'
;QVRELRTLAPALFFFGTPLDLNLFELDQFTDDELRPALPYVVGAPEALSAQIDVLIKQQRYDLIRAIIQSESFRTGDRKCVADPHIHRIILALIDVGSQHDLLRTLLQTPFENDLLAKALRYKSPDGALHRAVRVGNVDAVRELLSHSAVLSTIDGLNEANRTARSYALEDSEIARLLDEAPNRLDAEPEKPIVKTDNFEDVLDQITKSLEVAVDIYPEDTLLIAKLLQEVKARRSLGLDDNWTARMLKKAPERIVEAVLKLKEAELDEAPH
;
A
#
# COMPACT_ATOMS: atom_id res chain seq x y z
N GLN A 1 37.58 4.71 -12.85
CA GLN A 1 36.32 4.90 -12.11
C GLN A 1 36.09 3.80 -11.06
N VAL A 2 36.29 2.50 -11.35
CA VAL A 2 36.14 1.39 -10.37
C VAL A 2 36.95 1.53 -9.06
N ARG A 3 38.13 2.16 -9.08
CA ARG A 3 38.95 2.37 -7.85
C ARG A 3 38.45 3.48 -6.93
N GLU A 4 37.55 4.35 -7.39
CA GLU A 4 37.22 5.56 -6.65
C GLU A 4 36.11 5.36 -5.61
N LEU A 5 35.28 4.32 -5.72
CA LEU A 5 34.12 4.15 -4.82
C LEU A 5 34.53 3.86 -3.36
N ARG A 6 35.58 3.07 -3.15
CA ARG A 6 36.17 2.85 -1.81
C ARG A 6 36.74 4.14 -1.21
N THR A 7 37.29 5.02 -2.03
CA THR A 7 37.80 6.34 -1.59
C THR A 7 36.72 7.41 -1.51
N LEU A 8 35.61 7.27 -2.24
CA LEU A 8 34.51 8.22 -2.30
C LEU A 8 33.46 7.98 -1.21
N ALA A 9 33.28 6.76 -0.71
CA ALA A 9 32.30 6.52 0.36
C ALA A 9 32.53 7.43 1.60
N PRO A 10 33.77 7.64 2.09
CA PRO A 10 34.04 8.64 3.13
C PRO A 10 33.78 10.09 2.70
N ALA A 11 34.01 10.42 1.42
CA ALA A 11 33.76 11.77 0.90
C ALA A 11 32.26 12.05 0.78
N LEU A 12 31.47 11.08 0.31
CA LEU A 12 30.01 11.13 0.23
C LEU A 12 29.39 11.27 1.63
N PHE A 13 29.96 10.58 2.63
CA PHE A 13 29.61 10.81 4.04
C PHE A 13 29.86 12.25 4.47
N PHE A 14 30.98 12.85 4.06
CA PHE A 14 31.35 14.21 4.44
C PHE A 14 30.42 15.28 3.85
N PHE A 15 29.88 15.05 2.65
CA PHE A 15 29.01 16.02 1.97
C PHE A 15 27.52 15.85 2.30
N GLY A 16 27.12 14.80 3.02
CA GLY A 16 25.73 14.56 3.40
C GLY A 16 24.78 14.36 2.22
N THR A 17 25.32 14.14 1.02
CA THR A 17 24.54 13.87 -0.19
C THR A 17 24.14 12.41 -0.21
N PRO A 18 22.84 12.10 -0.33
CA PRO A 18 22.39 10.72 -0.49
C PRO A 18 23.03 10.11 -1.74
N LEU A 19 23.51 8.87 -1.61
CA LEU A 19 24.05 8.14 -2.75
C LEU A 19 22.91 7.65 -3.63
N ASP A 20 22.79 8.18 -4.85
CA ASP A 20 21.86 7.67 -5.85
C ASP A 20 22.52 6.55 -6.67
N LEU A 21 22.20 5.28 -6.34
CA LEU A 21 22.76 4.13 -7.06
C LEU A 21 22.31 4.08 -8.53
N ASN A 22 21.25 4.78 -8.94
CA ASN A 22 20.83 4.81 -10.35
C ASN A 22 21.86 5.52 -11.25
N LEU A 23 22.73 6.34 -10.67
CA LEU A 23 23.81 7.01 -11.40
C LEU A 23 25.03 6.09 -11.64
N PHE A 24 25.01 4.88 -11.08
CA PHE A 24 26.10 3.92 -11.19
C PHE A 24 25.66 2.68 -11.97
N GLU A 25 26.55 2.20 -12.84
CA GLU A 25 26.45 0.87 -13.45
C GLU A 25 26.74 -0.17 -12.36
N LEU A 26 25.72 -0.53 -11.57
CA LEU A 26 25.85 -1.40 -10.40
C LEU A 26 26.41 -2.79 -10.75
N ASP A 27 26.18 -3.26 -11.97
CA ASP A 27 26.74 -4.49 -12.53
C ASP A 27 28.28 -4.50 -12.57
N GLN A 28 28.93 -3.33 -12.54
CA GLN A 28 30.39 -3.23 -12.45
C GLN A 28 30.95 -3.43 -11.03
N PHE A 29 30.10 -3.44 -10.00
CA PHE A 29 30.53 -3.54 -8.61
C PHE A 29 30.15 -4.89 -8.00
N THR A 30 31.05 -5.45 -7.19
CA THR A 30 30.75 -6.62 -6.37
C THR A 30 29.90 -6.23 -5.15
N ASP A 31 29.19 -7.19 -4.57
CA ASP A 31 28.38 -6.93 -3.38
C ASP A 31 29.25 -6.48 -2.18
N ASP A 32 30.47 -6.99 -2.06
CA ASP A 32 31.42 -6.55 -1.02
C ASP A 32 31.90 -5.11 -1.22
N GLU A 33 31.90 -4.59 -2.44
CA GLU A 33 32.22 -3.19 -2.73
C GLU A 33 31.04 -2.26 -2.47
N LEU A 34 29.81 -2.73 -2.68
CA LEU A 34 28.59 -1.94 -2.45
C LEU A 34 28.17 -1.94 -0.98
N ARG A 35 28.43 -3.02 -0.24
CA ARG A 35 27.99 -3.18 1.16
C ARG A 35 28.37 -2.01 2.08
N PRO A 36 29.59 -1.44 2.05
CA PRO A 36 29.94 -0.29 2.88
C PRO A 36 29.16 0.99 2.55
N ALA A 37 28.61 1.10 1.33
CA ALA A 37 27.88 2.28 0.87
C ALA A 37 26.38 2.23 1.22
N LEU A 38 25.83 1.05 1.50
CA LEU A 38 24.41 0.84 1.78
C LEU A 38 23.84 1.70 2.92
N PRO A 39 24.54 1.96 4.04
CA PRO A 39 23.99 2.82 5.09
C PRO A 39 23.67 4.24 4.60
N TYR A 40 24.39 4.73 3.59
CA TYR A 40 24.23 6.09 3.04
C TYR A 40 23.13 6.20 1.99
N VAL A 41 22.77 5.08 1.38
CA VAL A 41 21.61 4.95 0.48
C VAL A 41 20.30 5.19 1.23
N VAL A 42 20.21 4.68 2.47
CA VAL A 42 18.97 4.71 3.26
C VAL A 42 18.59 6.12 3.69
N GLY A 43 19.49 7.11 3.63
CA GLY A 43 19.22 8.49 4.05
C GLY A 43 18.28 9.31 3.14
N ALA A 44 17.95 8.80 1.94
CA ALA A 44 16.96 9.42 1.05
C ALA A 44 15.84 8.43 0.68
N PRO A 45 14.61 8.62 1.15
CA PRO A 45 13.49 7.69 0.90
C PRO A 45 13.20 7.45 -0.58
N GLU A 46 13.17 8.53 -1.36
CA GLU A 46 12.87 8.49 -2.80
C GLU A 46 13.93 7.66 -3.54
N ALA A 47 15.19 7.82 -3.13
CA ALA A 47 16.31 7.06 -3.67
C ALA A 47 16.22 5.59 -3.24
N LEU A 48 15.92 5.30 -1.97
CA LEU A 48 15.82 3.94 -1.45
C LEU A 48 14.83 3.09 -2.27
N SER A 49 13.66 3.63 -2.63
CA SER A 49 12.67 2.89 -3.43
C SER A 49 13.20 2.49 -4.81
N ALA A 50 13.77 3.45 -5.54
CA ALA A 50 14.30 3.21 -6.87
C ALA A 50 15.45 2.20 -6.83
N GLN A 51 16.26 2.28 -5.78
CA GLN A 51 17.42 1.43 -5.61
C GLN A 51 17.06 0.00 -5.24
N ILE A 52 16.08 -0.20 -4.36
CA ILE A 52 15.59 -1.56 -4.07
C ILE A 52 15.05 -2.20 -5.35
N ASP A 53 14.31 -1.47 -6.20
CA ASP A 53 13.87 -2.00 -7.48
C ASP A 53 15.03 -2.44 -8.38
N VAL A 54 16.11 -1.67 -8.43
CA VAL A 54 17.32 -2.04 -9.18
C VAL A 54 17.96 -3.30 -8.58
N LEU A 55 18.12 -3.36 -7.25
CA LEU A 55 18.69 -4.53 -6.57
C LEU A 55 17.84 -5.79 -6.77
N ILE A 56 16.51 -5.67 -6.75
CA ILE A 56 15.57 -6.77 -7.06
C ILE A 56 15.76 -7.22 -8.50
N LYS A 57 15.76 -6.30 -9.46
CA LYS A 57 15.94 -6.63 -10.90
C LYS A 57 17.27 -7.31 -11.17
N GLN A 58 18.32 -6.91 -10.45
CA GLN A 58 19.65 -7.50 -10.53
C GLN A 58 19.82 -8.74 -9.63
N GLN A 59 18.77 -9.16 -8.91
CA GLN A 59 18.78 -10.31 -8.01
C GLN A 59 19.86 -10.24 -6.92
N ARG A 60 20.21 -9.03 -6.47
CA ARG A 60 21.22 -8.78 -5.43
C ARG A 60 20.63 -8.86 -4.03
N TYR A 61 20.11 -10.03 -3.68
CA TYR A 61 19.37 -10.26 -2.43
C TYR A 61 20.22 -10.11 -1.17
N ASP A 62 21.54 -10.34 -1.24
CA ASP A 62 22.45 -10.13 -0.11
C ASP A 62 22.58 -8.64 0.25
N LEU A 63 22.53 -7.75 -0.74
CA LEU A 63 22.50 -6.31 -0.49
C LEU A 63 21.16 -5.88 0.09
N ILE A 64 20.05 -6.41 -0.43
CA ILE A 64 18.71 -6.16 0.15
C ILE A 64 18.67 -6.64 1.61
N ARG A 65 19.22 -7.82 1.90
CA ARG A 65 19.35 -8.33 3.28
C ARG A 65 20.16 -7.38 4.16
N ALA A 66 21.29 -6.87 3.66
CA ALA A 66 22.11 -5.92 4.39
C ALA A 66 21.36 -4.58 4.65
N ILE A 67 20.56 -4.11 3.68
CA ILE A 67 19.69 -2.94 3.87
C ILE A 67 18.65 -3.22 4.96
N ILE A 68 17.93 -4.35 4.89
CA ILE A 68 16.90 -4.72 5.88
C ILE A 68 17.51 -4.83 7.28
N GLN A 69 18.74 -5.32 7.37
CA GLN A 69 19.45 -5.47 8.63
C GLN A 69 20.07 -4.18 9.16
N SER A 70 20.12 -3.10 8.37
CA SER A 70 20.71 -1.84 8.81
C SER A 70 19.83 -1.17 9.86
N GLU A 71 20.47 -0.55 10.86
CA GLU A 71 19.77 0.17 11.92
C GLU A 71 18.88 1.28 11.34
N SER A 72 19.37 2.01 10.33
CA SER A 72 18.64 3.06 9.63
C SER A 72 17.32 2.60 9.00
N PHE A 73 17.25 1.36 8.52
CA PHE A 73 16.04 0.80 7.95
C PHE A 73 15.04 0.37 9.04
N ARG A 74 15.55 -0.15 10.17
CA ARG A 74 14.74 -0.65 11.29
C ARG A 74 14.13 0.43 12.15
N THR A 75 14.92 1.46 12.48
CA THR A 75 14.46 2.60 13.28
C THR A 75 13.42 3.44 12.54
N GLY A 76 13.30 3.23 11.22
CA GLY A 76 12.26 3.85 10.42
C GLY A 76 12.26 5.36 10.60
N ASP A 77 13.46 5.98 10.59
CA ASP A 77 13.60 7.43 10.62
C ASP A 77 12.61 7.95 9.57
N ARG A 78 11.53 8.62 10.04
CA ARG A 78 10.22 8.64 9.36
C ARG A 78 10.26 9.15 7.93
N LYS A 79 11.36 9.80 7.57
CA LYS A 79 11.64 10.26 6.23
C LYS A 79 11.97 9.09 5.32
N CYS A 80 12.80 8.14 5.74
CA CYS A 80 13.51 7.18 4.89
C CYS A 80 12.71 5.93 4.49
N VAL A 81 11.81 5.44 5.34
CA VAL A 81 11.08 4.19 5.08
C VAL A 81 9.59 4.40 5.30
N ALA A 82 8.87 4.73 4.23
CA ALA A 82 7.42 4.74 4.20
C ALA A 82 6.84 3.33 3.98
N ASP A 83 5.63 3.09 4.51
CA ASP A 83 4.87 1.84 4.35
C ASP A 83 4.86 1.28 2.90
N PRO A 84 4.74 2.11 1.82
CA PRO A 84 4.76 1.62 0.45
C PRO A 84 6.07 0.94 0.03
N HIS A 85 7.21 1.33 0.62
CA HIS A 85 8.50 0.75 0.26
C HIS A 85 8.63 -0.67 0.81
N ILE A 86 8.38 -0.86 2.12
CA ILE A 86 8.38 -2.20 2.74
C ILE A 86 7.40 -3.10 2.00
N HIS A 87 6.20 -2.60 1.70
CA HIS A 87 5.20 -3.34 0.93
C HIS A 87 5.74 -3.77 -0.44
N ARG A 88 6.42 -2.89 -1.17
CA ARG A 88 7.02 -3.19 -2.47
C ARG A 88 8.14 -4.24 -2.38
N ILE A 89 8.98 -4.19 -1.34
CA ILE A 89 9.99 -5.24 -1.08
C ILE A 89 9.29 -6.58 -0.88
N ILE A 90 8.25 -6.62 -0.04
CA ILE A 90 7.48 -7.83 0.22
C ILE A 90 6.93 -8.41 -1.10
N LEU A 91 6.27 -7.59 -1.93
CA LEU A 91 5.73 -8.04 -3.22
C LEU A 91 6.80 -8.60 -4.14
N ALA A 92 7.96 -7.94 -4.22
CA ALA A 92 9.06 -8.41 -5.05
C ALA A 92 9.65 -9.74 -4.57
N LEU A 93 9.81 -9.92 -3.26
CA LEU A 93 10.31 -11.18 -2.69
C LEU A 93 9.32 -12.33 -2.92
N ILE A 94 8.03 -12.04 -2.88
CA ILE A 94 6.95 -12.99 -3.20
C ILE A 94 7.06 -13.46 -4.66
N ASP A 95 7.22 -12.52 -5.60
CA ASP A 95 7.27 -12.79 -7.04
C ASP A 95 8.47 -13.66 -7.43
N VAL A 96 9.59 -13.50 -6.72
CA VAL A 96 10.81 -14.27 -7.00
C VAL A 96 10.68 -15.73 -6.54
N GLY A 97 9.86 -16.01 -5.52
CA GLY A 97 9.61 -17.36 -4.99
C GLY A 97 10.79 -17.97 -4.20
N SER A 98 12.02 -17.84 -4.71
CA SER A 98 13.23 -18.44 -4.12
C SER A 98 13.79 -17.72 -2.90
N GLN A 99 13.29 -16.53 -2.58
CA GLN A 99 13.84 -15.65 -1.53
C GLN A 99 13.02 -15.69 -0.24
N HIS A 100 12.51 -16.86 0.09
CA HIS A 100 11.69 -17.09 1.28
C HIS A 100 12.39 -16.67 2.58
N ASP A 101 13.67 -17.03 2.72
CA ASP A 101 14.46 -16.68 3.91
C ASP A 101 14.63 -15.17 4.07
N LEU A 102 14.71 -14.43 2.96
CA LEU A 102 14.79 -12.98 2.98
C LEU A 102 13.44 -12.35 3.35
N LEU A 103 12.33 -12.89 2.84
CA LEU A 103 10.99 -12.49 3.25
C LEU A 103 10.79 -12.74 4.75
N ARG A 104 11.14 -13.93 5.25
CA ARG A 104 11.12 -14.25 6.68
C ARG A 104 11.97 -13.28 7.49
N THR A 105 13.19 -12.99 7.04
CA THR A 105 14.08 -12.03 7.71
C THR A 105 13.42 -10.65 7.79
N LEU A 106 12.80 -10.19 6.69
CA LEU A 106 12.07 -8.92 6.66
C LEU A 106 10.90 -8.91 7.65
N LEU A 107 10.07 -9.95 7.65
CA LEU A 107 8.88 -10.03 8.52
C LEU A 107 9.25 -10.17 10.01
N GLN A 108 10.37 -10.81 10.32
CA GLN A 108 10.90 -10.95 11.69
C GLN A 108 11.69 -9.72 12.17
N THR A 109 11.98 -8.78 11.27
CA THR A 109 12.73 -7.58 11.63
C THR A 109 11.84 -6.69 12.49
N PRO A 110 12.26 -6.31 13.72
CA PRO A 110 11.48 -5.42 14.56
C PRO A 110 11.53 -4.01 13.97
N PHE A 111 10.43 -3.58 13.38
CA PHE A 111 10.24 -2.20 12.95
C PHE A 111 9.65 -1.36 14.07
N GLU A 112 10.15 -0.15 14.24
CA GLU A 112 9.48 0.83 15.07
C GLU A 112 8.12 1.23 14.47
N ASN A 113 7.17 1.65 15.31
CA ASN A 113 5.88 2.23 14.90
C ASN A 113 4.95 1.34 14.06
N ASP A 114 5.08 0.02 14.18
CA ASP A 114 4.20 -0.96 13.53
C ASP A 114 4.16 -0.81 11.99
N LEU A 115 5.26 -0.33 11.40
CA LEU A 115 5.40 -0.13 9.95
C LEU A 115 5.15 -1.42 9.18
N LEU A 116 5.55 -2.56 9.74
CA LEU A 116 5.30 -3.85 9.11
C LEU A 116 3.81 -4.17 9.05
N ALA A 117 3.06 -4.04 10.14
CA ALA A 117 1.62 -4.32 10.09
C ALA A 117 0.90 -3.32 9.17
N LYS A 118 1.35 -2.05 9.13
CA LYS A 118 0.83 -1.07 8.16
C LYS A 118 1.14 -1.46 6.73
N ALA A 119 2.36 -1.93 6.43
CA ALA A 119 2.74 -2.41 5.10
C ALA A 119 1.97 -3.68 4.70
N LEU A 120 1.67 -4.57 5.65
CA LEU A 120 0.86 -5.77 5.43
C LEU A 120 -0.63 -5.44 5.24
N ARG A 121 -1.13 -4.40 5.91
CA ARG A 121 -2.49 -3.85 5.77
C ARG A 121 -2.60 -2.81 4.67
N TYR A 122 -1.50 -2.50 4.00
CA TYR A 122 -1.46 -1.45 3.01
C TYR A 122 -2.49 -1.78 1.94
N LYS A 123 -3.43 -0.86 1.71
CA LYS A 123 -4.46 -0.96 0.68
C LYS A 123 -3.82 -0.73 -0.69
N SER A 124 -2.83 -1.55 -1.03
CA SER A 124 -2.46 -1.70 -2.41
C SER A 124 -3.58 -2.45 -3.11
N PRO A 125 -3.76 -2.19 -4.41
CA PRO A 125 -4.66 -2.99 -5.20
C PRO A 125 -4.27 -4.49 -5.10
N ASP A 126 -2.97 -4.76 -5.05
CA ASP A 126 -2.37 -6.10 -5.03
C ASP A 126 -1.79 -6.40 -3.63
N GLY A 127 -2.66 -6.62 -2.64
CA GLY A 127 -2.22 -6.91 -1.27
C GLY A 127 -1.23 -8.07 -1.21
N ALA A 128 -0.26 -8.04 -0.29
CA ALA A 128 0.83 -9.02 -0.23
C ALA A 128 0.33 -10.47 -0.18
N LEU A 129 -0.73 -10.73 0.60
CA LEU A 129 -1.33 -12.05 0.68
C LEU A 129 -2.00 -12.47 -0.64
N HIS A 130 -2.74 -11.58 -1.31
CA HIS A 130 -3.32 -11.85 -2.64
C HIS A 130 -2.25 -12.20 -3.66
N ARG A 131 -1.15 -11.43 -3.66
CA ARG A 131 -0.02 -11.67 -4.55
C ARG A 131 0.59 -13.04 -4.31
N ALA A 132 0.87 -13.40 -3.05
CA ALA A 132 1.45 -14.69 -2.69
C ALA A 132 0.57 -15.87 -3.10
N VAL A 133 -0.74 -15.76 -2.89
CA VAL A 133 -1.70 -16.78 -3.34
C VAL A 133 -1.74 -16.90 -4.85
N ARG A 134 -1.81 -15.77 -5.58
CA ARG A 134 -1.90 -15.78 -7.05
C ARG A 134 -0.64 -16.34 -7.72
N VAL A 135 0.52 -16.12 -7.10
CA VAL A 135 1.81 -16.68 -7.55
C VAL A 135 1.93 -18.18 -7.19
N GLY A 136 1.13 -18.69 -6.25
CA GLY A 136 1.25 -20.06 -5.74
C GLY A 136 2.42 -20.23 -4.75
N ASN A 137 2.84 -19.14 -4.08
CA ASN A 137 3.97 -19.16 -3.16
C ASN A 137 3.52 -19.58 -1.75
N VAL A 138 3.42 -20.89 -1.53
CA VAL A 138 2.95 -21.50 -0.27
C VAL A 138 3.72 -21.00 0.95
N ASP A 139 5.04 -20.90 0.85
CA ASP A 139 5.88 -20.50 1.98
C ASP A 139 5.65 -19.02 2.33
N ALA A 140 5.57 -18.14 1.33
CA ALA A 140 5.23 -16.74 1.57
C ALA A 140 3.84 -16.57 2.20
N VAL A 141 2.84 -17.34 1.74
CA VAL A 141 1.51 -17.36 2.37
C VAL A 141 1.62 -17.73 3.85
N ARG A 142 2.37 -18.79 4.19
CA ARG A 142 2.56 -19.23 5.57
C ARG A 142 3.19 -18.14 6.44
N GLU A 143 4.22 -17.47 5.97
CA GLU A 143 4.87 -16.40 6.74
C GLU A 143 3.98 -15.16 6.90
N LEU A 144 3.28 -14.74 5.84
CA LEU A 144 2.37 -13.61 5.91
C LEU A 144 1.24 -13.86 6.91
N LEU A 145 0.65 -15.06 6.91
CA LEU A 145 -0.38 -15.46 7.87
C LEU A 145 0.16 -15.49 9.31
N SER A 146 1.39 -15.97 9.50
CA SER A 146 2.06 -15.99 10.81
C SER A 146 2.31 -14.59 11.38
N HIS A 147 2.41 -13.57 10.52
CA HIS A 147 2.59 -12.16 10.89
C HIS A 147 1.31 -11.34 10.80
N SER A 148 0.14 -11.97 10.97
CA SER A 148 -1.16 -11.30 11.04
C SER A 148 -1.58 -10.53 9.79
N ALA A 149 -1.20 -11.03 8.60
CA ALA A 149 -1.80 -10.55 7.36
C ALA A 149 -3.33 -10.77 7.36
N VAL A 150 -4.07 -9.75 6.93
CA VAL A 150 -5.54 -9.74 7.01
C VAL A 150 -6.14 -10.54 5.86
N LEU A 151 -6.83 -11.63 6.21
CA LEU A 151 -7.48 -12.56 5.27
C LEU A 151 -8.64 -11.93 4.49
N SER A 152 -9.39 -11.03 5.13
CA SER A 152 -10.59 -10.37 4.59
C SER A 152 -10.28 -9.18 3.70
N THR A 153 -9.00 -8.90 3.42
CA THR A 153 -8.68 -7.86 2.45
C THR A 153 -9.30 -8.21 1.10
N ILE A 154 -9.94 -7.23 0.48
CA ILE A 154 -10.41 -7.32 -0.90
C ILE A 154 -9.33 -6.75 -1.80
N ASP A 155 -9.03 -7.44 -2.89
CA ASP A 155 -8.12 -6.94 -3.92
C ASP A 155 -8.78 -5.77 -4.66
N GLY A 156 -8.14 -4.60 -4.57
CA GLY A 156 -8.65 -3.35 -5.11
C GLY A 156 -8.47 -3.18 -6.62
N LEU A 157 -7.82 -4.12 -7.32
CA LEU A 157 -7.74 -4.13 -8.79
C LEU A 157 -8.98 -4.72 -9.43
N ASN A 158 -9.69 -5.59 -8.73
CA ASN A 158 -10.76 -6.36 -9.35
C ASN A 158 -12.14 -5.77 -9.02
N GLU A 159 -12.97 -5.66 -10.05
CA GLU A 159 -14.38 -5.27 -9.90
C GLU A 159 -15.20 -6.31 -9.12
N ALA A 160 -14.62 -7.48 -8.87
CA ALA A 160 -15.28 -8.64 -8.27
C ALA A 160 -15.11 -8.74 -6.75
N ASN A 161 -14.44 -7.79 -6.09
CA ASN A 161 -14.07 -7.81 -4.67
C ASN A 161 -13.53 -9.17 -4.18
N ARG A 162 -12.64 -9.79 -4.96
CA ARG A 162 -12.08 -11.10 -4.66
C ARG A 162 -11.16 -11.04 -3.44
N THR A 163 -11.33 -12.01 -2.54
CA THR A 163 -10.44 -12.24 -1.38
C THR A 163 -9.29 -13.17 -1.77
N ALA A 164 -8.23 -13.21 -0.95
CA ALA A 164 -7.11 -14.14 -1.14
C ALA A 164 -7.58 -15.60 -1.26
N ARG A 165 -8.60 -16.01 -0.48
CA ARG A 165 -9.17 -17.35 -0.54
C ARG A 165 -9.78 -17.72 -1.89
N SER A 166 -10.36 -16.74 -2.59
CA SER A 166 -10.96 -16.95 -3.91
C SER A 166 -9.92 -17.18 -5.02
N TYR A 167 -8.69 -16.69 -4.85
CA TYR A 167 -7.57 -16.99 -5.76
C TYR A 167 -6.96 -18.38 -5.51
N ALA A 168 -7.14 -18.94 -4.31
CA ALA A 168 -6.59 -20.24 -3.92
C ALA A 168 -7.41 -21.45 -4.41
N LEU A 169 -8.41 -21.28 -5.29
CA LEU A 169 -9.30 -22.38 -5.70
C LEU A 169 -8.57 -23.52 -6.41
N GLU A 170 -7.49 -23.20 -7.12
CA GLU A 170 -6.70 -24.19 -7.87
C GLU A 170 -5.60 -24.85 -7.01
N ASP A 171 -5.23 -24.24 -5.88
CA ASP A 171 -4.17 -24.73 -5.00
C ASP A 171 -4.75 -25.20 -3.66
N SER A 172 -4.92 -26.52 -3.54
CA SER A 172 -5.49 -27.14 -2.34
C SER A 172 -4.67 -26.91 -1.07
N GLU A 173 -3.35 -26.71 -1.18
CA GLU A 173 -2.50 -26.49 -0.01
C GLU A 173 -2.68 -25.06 0.51
N ILE A 174 -2.64 -24.07 -0.39
CA ILE A 174 -2.88 -22.67 -0.03
C ILE A 174 -4.29 -22.48 0.50
N ALA A 175 -5.29 -23.09 -0.15
CA ALA A 175 -6.67 -23.08 0.32
C ALA A 175 -6.79 -23.56 1.77
N ARG A 176 -6.13 -24.69 2.09
CA ARG A 176 -6.09 -25.24 3.45
C ARG A 176 -5.39 -24.29 4.42
N LEU A 177 -4.24 -23.72 4.06
CA LEU A 177 -3.53 -22.75 4.92
C LEU A 177 -4.39 -21.53 5.26
N LEU A 178 -5.15 -21.01 4.28
CA LEU A 178 -6.06 -19.89 4.49
C LEU A 178 -7.27 -20.27 5.35
N ASP A 179 -7.76 -21.51 5.24
CA ASP A 179 -8.90 -22.00 6.02
C ASP A 179 -8.54 -22.31 7.49
N GLU A 180 -7.29 -22.73 7.75
CA GLU A 180 -6.75 -23.05 9.08
C GLU A 180 -6.19 -21.84 9.83
N ALA A 181 -6.00 -20.70 9.15
CA ALA A 181 -5.40 -19.52 9.75
C ALA A 181 -6.27 -18.94 10.89
N PRO A 182 -5.68 -18.67 12.08
CA PRO A 182 -6.42 -18.24 13.28
C PRO A 182 -7.03 -16.83 13.15
N ASN A 183 -6.56 -16.01 12.21
CA ASN A 183 -6.99 -14.62 12.00
C ASN A 183 -8.32 -14.48 11.24
N ARG A 184 -9.24 -15.43 11.43
CA ARG A 184 -10.49 -15.48 10.68
C ARG A 184 -11.54 -14.44 11.12
N LEU A 185 -11.47 -13.89 12.34
CA LEU A 185 -12.69 -13.36 12.98
C LEU A 185 -12.61 -12.07 13.82
N ASP A 186 -11.47 -11.39 13.97
CA ASP A 186 -11.42 -10.15 14.80
C ASP A 186 -11.21 -8.84 14.01
N ALA A 187 -11.19 -8.89 12.68
CA ALA A 187 -11.45 -7.65 11.93
C ALA A 187 -12.92 -7.29 12.20
N GLU A 188 -13.16 -6.11 12.77
CA GLU A 188 -14.50 -5.55 13.01
C GLU A 188 -15.48 -6.01 11.92
N PRO A 189 -16.72 -6.42 12.28
CA PRO A 189 -17.69 -6.86 11.30
C PRO A 189 -17.64 -5.85 10.17
N GLU A 190 -17.24 -6.31 8.98
CA GLU A 190 -17.06 -5.45 7.81
C GLU A 190 -18.23 -4.49 7.84
N LYS A 191 -17.97 -3.19 8.13
CA LYS A 191 -19.02 -2.17 8.06
C LYS A 191 -19.66 -2.47 6.72
N PRO A 192 -20.92 -2.95 6.69
CA PRO A 192 -21.47 -3.54 5.49
C PRO A 192 -21.19 -2.51 4.41
N ILE A 193 -20.48 -2.93 3.36
CA ILE A 193 -20.47 -2.12 2.16
C ILE A 193 -21.94 -2.11 1.82
N VAL A 194 -22.62 -1.04 2.24
CA VAL A 194 -24.03 -0.82 1.95
C VAL A 194 -24.00 -0.75 0.45
N LYS A 195 -24.30 -1.89 -0.19
CA LYS A 195 -24.83 -1.89 -1.53
C LYS A 195 -26.12 -1.12 -1.37
N THR A 196 -26.03 0.19 -1.50
CA THR A 196 -27.18 1.00 -1.85
C THR A 196 -27.58 0.44 -3.20
N ASP A 197 -28.48 -0.53 -3.20
CA ASP A 197 -28.94 -1.24 -4.41
C ASP A 197 -29.65 -0.29 -5.39
N ASN A 198 -29.70 1.00 -5.06
CA ASN A 198 -30.22 2.07 -5.87
C ASN A 198 -29.22 3.24 -5.92
N PHE A 199 -28.48 3.34 -7.03
CA PHE A 199 -27.59 4.46 -7.35
C PHE A 199 -28.28 5.83 -7.22
N GLU A 200 -29.58 5.89 -7.50
CA GLU A 200 -30.39 7.11 -7.33
C GLU A 200 -30.40 7.60 -5.88
N ASP A 201 -30.44 6.69 -4.90
CA ASP A 201 -30.44 7.05 -3.48
C ASP A 201 -29.08 7.65 -3.07
N VAL A 202 -27.98 7.15 -3.64
CA VAL A 202 -26.63 7.69 -3.43
C VAL A 202 -26.49 9.08 -4.04
N LEU A 203 -27.00 9.26 -5.27
CA LEU A 203 -26.97 10.56 -5.94
C LEU A 203 -27.84 11.60 -5.20
N ASP A 204 -28.99 11.19 -4.67
CA ASP A 204 -29.83 12.06 -3.86
C ASP A 204 -29.15 12.42 -2.53
N GLN A 205 -28.46 11.48 -1.87
CA GLN A 205 -27.70 11.76 -0.66
C GLN A 205 -26.52 12.71 -0.91
N ILE A 206 -25.78 12.52 -2.01
CA ILE A 206 -24.68 13.42 -2.40
C ILE A 206 -25.22 14.81 -2.75
N THR A 207 -26.36 14.89 -3.45
CA THR A 207 -26.98 16.16 -3.83
C THR A 207 -27.38 16.94 -2.58
N LYS A 208 -28.07 16.30 -1.62
CA LYS A 208 -28.43 16.92 -0.34
C LYS A 208 -27.20 17.37 0.46
N SER A 209 -26.16 16.53 0.52
CA SER A 209 -24.94 16.86 1.25
C SER A 209 -24.21 18.06 0.65
N LEU A 210 -24.16 18.15 -0.68
CA LEU A 210 -23.58 19.30 -1.38
C LEU A 210 -24.44 20.55 -1.21
N GLU A 211 -25.77 20.44 -1.21
CA GLU A 211 -26.68 21.55 -0.95
C GLU A 211 -26.47 22.12 0.46
N VAL A 212 -26.33 21.27 1.49
CA VAL A 212 -25.98 21.70 2.84
C VAL A 212 -24.58 22.32 2.90
N ALA A 213 -23.61 21.77 2.17
CA ALA A 213 -22.24 22.28 2.16
C ALA A 213 -22.13 23.71 1.56
N VAL A 214 -23.03 24.11 0.66
CA VAL A 214 -23.06 25.49 0.12
C VAL A 214 -23.26 26.50 1.25
N ASP A 215 -24.12 26.19 2.21
CA ASP A 215 -24.43 27.09 3.33
C ASP A 215 -23.30 27.13 4.37
N ILE A 216 -22.56 26.02 4.52
CA ILE A 216 -21.48 25.88 5.51
C ILE A 216 -20.16 26.49 4.99
N TYR A 217 -19.87 26.36 3.68
CA TYR A 217 -18.61 26.75 3.07
C TYR A 217 -18.81 27.75 1.92
N PRO A 218 -19.18 29.01 2.23
CA PRO A 218 -19.50 30.01 1.22
C PRO A 218 -18.32 30.34 0.30
N GLU A 219 -17.08 30.21 0.77
CA GLU A 219 -15.87 30.40 -0.03
C GLU A 219 -15.70 29.35 -1.14
N ASP A 220 -16.28 28.16 -0.98
CA ASP A 220 -16.19 27.03 -1.90
C ASP A 220 -17.45 26.88 -2.78
N THR A 221 -18.40 27.81 -2.68
CA THR A 221 -19.70 27.79 -3.40
C THR A 221 -19.55 27.51 -4.90
N LEU A 222 -18.56 28.10 -5.57
CA LEU A 222 -18.35 27.92 -7.02
C LEU A 222 -17.93 26.48 -7.34
N LEU A 223 -17.13 25.85 -6.48
CA LEU A 223 -16.70 24.47 -6.67
C LEU A 223 -17.85 23.51 -6.38
N ILE A 224 -18.58 23.74 -5.28
CA ILE A 224 -19.74 22.94 -4.89
C ILE A 224 -20.85 23.01 -5.98
N ALA A 225 -21.12 24.20 -6.53
CA ALA A 225 -22.08 24.38 -7.62
C ALA A 225 -21.67 23.63 -8.90
N LYS A 226 -20.38 23.61 -9.24
CA LYS A 226 -19.86 22.83 -10.38
C LYS A 226 -20.01 21.33 -10.16
N LEU A 227 -19.73 20.85 -8.93
CA LEU A 227 -19.91 19.44 -8.58
C LEU A 227 -21.40 19.06 -8.66
N LEU A 228 -22.30 19.88 -8.13
CA LEU A 228 -23.76 19.69 -8.24
C LEU A 228 -24.25 19.66 -9.70
N GLN A 229 -23.74 20.56 -10.54
CA GLN A 229 -24.11 20.60 -11.96
C GLN A 229 -23.64 19.34 -12.70
N GLU A 230 -22.43 18.87 -12.43
CA GLU A 230 -21.89 17.64 -13.02
C GLU A 230 -22.66 16.39 -12.54
N VAL A 231 -22.99 16.32 -11.25
CA VAL A 231 -23.84 15.25 -10.69
C VAL A 231 -25.21 15.22 -11.38
N LYS A 232 -25.87 16.38 -11.52
CA LYS A 232 -27.19 16.50 -12.18
C LYS A 232 -27.12 16.16 -13.68
N ALA A 233 -26.08 16.61 -14.38
CA ALA A 233 -25.87 16.30 -15.79
C ALA A 233 -25.70 14.79 -16.01
N ARG A 234 -24.95 14.11 -15.15
CA ARG A 234 -24.75 12.65 -15.28
C ARG A 234 -25.94 11.82 -14.85
N ARG A 235 -26.72 12.26 -13.86
CA ARG A 235 -28.03 11.68 -13.53
C ARG A 235 -28.92 11.65 -14.78
N SER A 236 -28.93 12.73 -15.56
CA SER A 236 -29.68 12.79 -16.82
C SER A 236 -29.16 11.87 -17.92
N LEU A 237 -27.90 11.40 -17.81
CA LEU A 237 -27.25 10.51 -18.77
C LEU A 237 -27.25 9.03 -18.34
N GLY A 238 -27.68 8.70 -17.12
CA GLY A 238 -27.73 7.33 -16.61
C GLY A 238 -26.37 6.62 -16.52
N LEU A 239 -25.29 7.36 -16.23
CA LEU A 239 -23.91 6.82 -16.16
C LEU A 239 -23.58 6.25 -14.76
N ASP A 240 -22.90 5.09 -14.71
CA ASP A 240 -22.76 4.22 -13.51
C ASP A 240 -21.85 4.70 -12.35
N ASP A 241 -22.06 4.01 -11.22
CA ASP A 241 -21.42 3.94 -9.89
C ASP A 241 -19.91 4.19 -9.78
N ASN A 242 -19.10 3.79 -10.76
CA ASN A 242 -17.63 3.87 -10.71
C ASN A 242 -17.11 5.31 -10.76
N TRP A 243 -17.95 6.25 -11.21
CA TRP A 243 -17.65 7.68 -11.25
C TRP A 243 -17.68 8.34 -9.87
N THR A 244 -18.63 7.96 -9.02
CA THR A 244 -18.84 8.57 -7.69
C THR A 244 -17.60 8.43 -6.81
N ALA A 245 -16.98 7.24 -6.81
CA ALA A 245 -15.73 6.98 -6.10
C ALA A 245 -14.56 7.82 -6.64
N ARG A 246 -14.49 8.04 -7.97
CA ARG A 246 -13.44 8.86 -8.61
C ARG A 246 -13.64 10.36 -8.34
N MET A 247 -14.88 10.82 -8.23
CA MET A 247 -15.23 12.20 -7.89
C MET A 247 -14.90 12.53 -6.44
N LEU A 248 -15.33 11.69 -5.50
CA LEU A 248 -15.00 11.87 -4.08
C LEU A 248 -13.48 11.87 -3.86
N LYS A 249 -12.73 11.08 -4.63
CA LYS A 249 -11.25 11.10 -4.58
C LYS A 249 -10.62 12.39 -5.14
N LYS A 250 -11.34 13.15 -5.97
CA LYS A 250 -10.88 14.41 -6.58
C LYS A 250 -11.44 15.67 -5.91
N ALA A 251 -12.47 15.53 -5.08
CA ALA A 251 -12.99 16.63 -4.28
C ALA A 251 -11.96 17.03 -3.20
N PRO A 252 -11.91 18.31 -2.81
CA PRO A 252 -11.11 18.72 -1.66
C PRO A 252 -11.45 17.88 -0.44
N GLU A 253 -10.43 17.51 0.34
CA GLU A 253 -10.55 16.64 1.53
C GLU A 253 -11.66 17.13 2.49
N ARG A 254 -11.86 18.44 2.61
CA ARG A 254 -12.91 19.06 3.44
C ARG A 254 -14.33 18.69 3.02
N ILE A 255 -14.60 18.62 1.70
CA ILE A 255 -15.92 18.26 1.18
C ILE A 255 -16.16 16.77 1.40
N VAL A 256 -15.13 15.94 1.19
CA VAL A 256 -15.18 14.50 1.44
C VAL A 256 -15.44 14.23 2.93
N GLU A 257 -14.74 14.93 3.81
CA GLU A 257 -14.90 14.83 5.26
C GLU A 257 -16.30 15.27 5.71
N ALA A 258 -16.84 16.37 5.16
CA ALA A 258 -18.19 16.83 5.45
C ALA A 258 -19.26 15.82 5.01
N VAL A 259 -19.13 15.24 3.81
CA VAL A 259 -20.04 14.20 3.29
C VAL A 259 -19.96 12.93 4.15
N LEU A 260 -18.75 12.52 4.58
CA LEU A 260 -18.57 11.36 5.44
C LEU A 260 -19.17 11.57 6.84
N LYS A 261 -18.99 12.76 7.44
CA LYS A 261 -19.58 13.10 8.75
C LYS A 261 -21.11 13.12 8.72
N LEU A 262 -21.73 13.61 7.64
CA LEU A 262 -23.18 13.55 7.47
C LEU A 262 -23.69 12.11 7.37
N LYS A 263 -22.95 11.24 6.65
CA LYS A 263 -23.27 9.81 6.56
C LYS A 263 -23.17 9.09 7.91
N GLU A 264 -22.20 9.46 8.75
CA GLU A 264 -22.05 8.91 10.11
C GLU A 264 -23.18 9.39 11.03
N ALA A 265 -23.59 10.67 10.93
CA ALA A 265 -24.69 11.20 11.73
C ALA A 265 -26.06 10.56 11.38
N GLU A 266 -26.33 10.26 10.11
CA GLU A 266 -27.57 9.57 9.71
C GLU A 266 -27.60 8.09 10.14
N LEU A 267 -26.44 7.44 10.29
CA LEU A 267 -26.35 6.06 10.78
C LEU A 267 -26.70 5.94 12.28
N ASP A 268 -26.42 6.97 13.08
CA ASP A 268 -26.74 7.01 14.51
C ASP A 268 -28.21 7.39 14.78
N GLU A 269 -28.91 8.00 13.81
CA GLU A 269 -30.33 8.38 13.92
C GLU A 269 -31.31 7.32 13.39
N ALA A 270 -30.83 6.21 12.83
CA ALA A 270 -31.69 5.11 12.41
C ALA A 270 -32.25 4.36 13.64
N PRO A 271 -33.58 4.24 13.80
CA PRO A 271 -34.16 3.57 14.96
C PRO A 271 -33.81 2.08 14.96
N HIS A 272 -33.26 1.61 16.09
CA HIS A 272 -33.04 0.19 16.39
C HIS A 272 -34.34 -0.62 16.39
#